data_AF-A0A8J3S3Y4-F1
#
_entry.id   AF-A0A8J3S3Y4-F1
#
_cell.length_a   1.000
_cell.length_b   1.000
_cell.length_c   1.000
_cell.angle_alpha   90.00
_cell.angle_beta   90.00
_cell.angle_gamma   90.00
#
_symmetry.space_group_name_H-M   'P 1'
#
loop_
_entity.id
_entity.type
_entity.pdbx_description
1 polymer ?
#
loop_
_entity_poly.entity_id
_entity_poly.type
_entity_poly.pdbx_seq_one_letter_code
_entity_poly.pdbx_strand_id
1 'polypeptide(L)'
;MSADAGVAIDLNGIHHWLRAQVGSYVMRAPEEIDPLVPVAQYGMDSVYSLSLCGDIEAEYGLEIEPTLVWEHPTVAAMADHIRGRLSTA
;
A
#
# COMPACT_ATOMS: atom_id res chain seq x y z
N MET A 1 -12.52 -20.95 -3.63
CA MET A 1 -11.21 -20.93 -4.33
C MET A 1 -10.20 -20.42 -3.32
N SER A 2 -9.62 -21.35 -2.56
CA SER A 2 -8.57 -21.06 -1.59
C SER A 2 -7.24 -20.96 -2.34
N ALA A 3 -6.64 -19.78 -2.31
CA ALA A 3 -5.20 -19.65 -2.35
C ALA A 3 -4.82 -19.07 -0.99
N ASP A 4 -4.29 -19.93 -0.12
CA ASP A 4 -3.43 -19.52 0.98
C ASP A 4 -2.13 -19.01 0.33
N ALA A 5 -2.21 -17.87 -0.36
CA ALA A 5 -1.05 -17.17 -0.86
C ALA A 5 -0.53 -16.39 0.35
N GLY A 6 0.45 -16.97 1.04
CA GLY A 6 1.13 -16.28 2.12
C GLY A 6 1.48 -14.86 1.68
N VAL A 7 1.15 -13.89 2.53
CA VAL A 7 1.38 -12.46 2.31
C VAL A 7 2.75 -12.26 1.68
N ALA A 8 2.79 -11.67 0.49
CA ALA A 8 4.04 -11.51 -0.23
C ALA A 8 4.90 -10.43 0.45
N ILE A 9 5.82 -10.88 1.29
CA ILE A 9 6.73 -10.03 2.06
C ILE A 9 7.97 -9.64 1.27
N ASP A 10 8.07 -9.81 -0.06
CA ASP A 10 9.15 -9.30 -0.94
C ASP A 10 8.77 -7.97 -1.62
N LEU A 11 9.75 -7.12 -2.02
CA LEU A 11 9.44 -5.72 -2.37
C LEU A 11 8.46 -5.67 -3.54
N ASN A 12 8.63 -6.57 -4.51
CA ASN A 12 7.75 -6.65 -5.66
C ASN A 12 6.34 -7.06 -5.24
N GLY A 13 6.22 -8.00 -4.29
CA GLY A 13 4.95 -8.38 -3.68
C GLY A 13 4.22 -7.20 -3.04
N ILE A 14 4.91 -6.43 -2.19
CA ILE A 14 4.33 -5.25 -1.53
C ILE A 14 3.93 -4.19 -2.55
N HIS A 15 4.80 -3.92 -3.53
CA HIS A 15 4.49 -2.99 -4.62
C HIS A 15 3.24 -3.40 -5.39
N HIS A 16 3.13 -4.69 -5.76
CA HIS A 16 1.98 -5.20 -6.49
C HIS A 16 0.70 -5.06 -5.68
N TRP A 17 0.72 -5.44 -4.41
CA TRP A 17 -0.42 -5.32 -3.52
C TRP A 17 -0.84 -3.86 -3.33
N LEU A 18 0.09 -2.95 -3.04
CA LEU A 18 -0.21 -1.53 -2.85
C LEU A 18 -0.81 -0.90 -4.11
N ARG A 19 -0.29 -1.21 -5.30
CA ARG A 19 -0.87 -0.71 -6.56
C ARG A 19 -2.30 -1.19 -6.75
N ALA A 20 -2.58 -2.45 -6.40
CA ALA A 20 -3.93 -2.99 -6.46
C ALA A 20 -4.86 -2.29 -5.47
N GLN A 21 -4.41 -2.08 -4.23
CA GLN A 21 -5.22 -1.44 -3.20
C GLN A 21 -5.52 0.02 -3.55
N VAL A 22 -4.50 0.80 -3.89
CA VAL A 22 -4.65 2.20 -4.34
C VAL A 22 -5.56 2.27 -5.57
N GLY A 23 -5.33 1.42 -6.58
CA GLY A 23 -6.14 1.37 -7.79
C GLY A 23 -7.61 1.13 -7.51
N SER A 24 -7.93 0.25 -6.55
CA SER A 24 -9.30 -0.05 -6.16
C SER A 24 -10.04 1.17 -5.57
N TYR A 25 -9.37 2.00 -4.77
CA TYR A 25 -9.97 3.21 -4.19
C TYR A 25 -10.19 4.32 -5.20
N VAL A 26 -9.28 4.46 -6.17
CA VAL A 26 -9.34 5.55 -7.18
C VAL A 26 -9.95 5.11 -8.51
N MET A 27 -10.53 3.90 -8.56
CA MET A 27 -11.18 3.32 -9.73
C MET A 27 -10.27 3.27 -10.97
N ARG A 28 -9.02 2.84 -10.77
CA ARG A 28 -8.01 2.66 -11.82
C ARG A 28 -7.40 1.26 -11.76
N ALA A 29 -6.91 0.78 -12.90
CA ALA A 29 -6.17 -0.47 -12.93
C ALA A 29 -4.82 -0.32 -12.19
N PRO A 30 -4.31 -1.37 -11.52
CA PRO A 30 -3.03 -1.32 -10.80
C PRO A 30 -1.86 -0.87 -11.70
N GLU A 31 -1.91 -1.21 -12.98
CA GLU A 31 -0.90 -0.86 -13.98
C GLU A 31 -0.87 0.65 -14.27
N GLU A 32 -1.99 1.36 -14.06
CA GLU A 32 -2.10 2.81 -14.24
C GLU A 32 -1.56 3.61 -13.04
N ILE A 33 -1.28 2.95 -11.92
CA ILE A 33 -0.67 3.56 -10.74
C ILE A 33 0.85 3.53 -10.90
N ASP A 34 1.44 4.62 -11.39
CA ASP A 34 2.90 4.78 -11.40
C ASP A 34 3.42 4.80 -9.94
N PRO A 35 4.33 3.89 -9.56
CA PRO A 35 4.79 3.76 -8.18
C PRO A 35 5.60 4.95 -7.68
N LEU A 36 6.05 5.86 -8.56
CA LEU A 36 6.82 7.06 -8.21
C LEU A 36 5.96 8.34 -8.18
N VAL A 37 4.68 8.25 -8.52
CA VAL A 37 3.77 9.40 -8.51
C VAL A 37 3.00 9.44 -7.20
N PRO A 38 2.84 10.62 -6.57
CA PRO A 38 2.05 10.77 -5.37
C PRO A 38 0.59 10.29 -5.56
N VAL A 39 0.11 9.43 -4.68
CA VAL A 39 -1.21 8.81 -4.80
C VAL A 39 -2.36 9.81 -4.74
N ALA A 40 -2.16 10.95 -4.08
CA ALA A 40 -3.09 12.08 -4.08
C ALA A 40 -3.38 12.62 -5.48
N GLN A 41 -2.44 12.51 -6.44
CA GLN A 41 -2.67 12.93 -7.83
C GLN A 41 -3.66 12.03 -8.57
N TYR A 42 -3.90 10.82 -8.07
CA TYR A 42 -4.90 9.90 -8.62
C TYR A 42 -6.29 10.08 -8.03
N GLY A 43 -6.45 10.96 -7.03
CA GLY A 43 -7.72 11.20 -6.33
C GLY A 43 -7.81 10.52 -4.97
N MET A 44 -6.68 10.06 -4.42
CA MET A 44 -6.65 9.52 -3.06
C MET A 44 -6.87 10.65 -2.04
N ASP A 45 -7.81 10.45 -1.12
CA ASP A 45 -8.17 11.42 -0.09
C ASP A 45 -7.89 10.87 1.31
N SER A 46 -8.24 11.65 2.35
CA SER A 46 -8.01 11.27 3.74
C SER A 46 -8.81 10.03 4.17
N VAL A 47 -10.00 9.79 3.61
CA VAL A 47 -10.83 8.64 3.96
C VAL A 47 -10.20 7.37 3.39
N TYR A 48 -9.80 7.40 2.12
CA TYR A 48 -9.09 6.27 1.51
C TYR A 48 -7.71 6.04 2.10
N SER A 49 -7.03 7.09 2.56
CA SER A 49 -5.75 6.94 3.26
C SER A 49 -5.92 6.18 4.58
N LEU A 50 -6.97 6.47 5.34
CA LEU A 50 -7.28 5.74 6.58
C LEU A 50 -7.65 4.28 6.30
N SER A 51 -8.46 4.03 5.27
CA SER A 51 -8.79 2.67 4.84
C SER A 51 -7.54 1.89 4.41
N LEU A 52 -6.65 2.53 3.63
CA LEU A 52 -5.40 1.91 3.20
C LEU A 52 -4.54 1.50 4.40
N CYS A 53 -4.44 2.35 5.42
CA CYS A 53 -3.69 2.01 6.63
C CYS A 53 -4.25 0.74 7.28
N GLY A 54 -5.57 0.68 7.51
CA GLY A 54 -6.21 -0.52 8.08
C GLY A 54 -6.01 -1.78 7.23
N ASP A 55 -6.03 -1.66 5.90
CA ASP A 55 -5.76 -2.79 5.01
C ASP A 55 -4.29 -3.24 5.06
N ILE A 56 -3.33 -2.31 5.21
CA ILE A 56 -1.92 -2.64 5.42
C ILE A 56 -1.73 -3.38 6.75
N GLU A 57 -2.37 -2.91 7.82
CA GLU A 57 -2.32 -3.56 9.14
C GLU A 57 -2.87 -4.98 9.09
N ALA A 58 -4.02 -5.17 8.41
CA ALA A 58 -4.66 -6.47 8.26
C ALA A 58 -3.83 -7.43 7.38
N GLU A 59 -3.25 -6.95 6.28
CA GLU A 59 -2.47 -7.76 5.36
C GLU A 59 -1.10 -8.13 5.94
N TYR A 60 -0.38 -7.16 6.51
CA TYR A 60 1.02 -7.34 6.91
C TYR A 60 1.23 -7.54 8.41
N GLY A 61 0.16 -7.45 9.22
CA GLY A 61 0.25 -7.57 10.68
C GLY A 61 1.06 -6.45 11.34
N LEU A 62 1.10 -5.27 10.71
CA LEU A 62 1.80 -4.08 11.20
C LEU A 62 0.84 -3.16 11.95
N GLU A 63 1.40 -2.23 12.73
CA GLU A 63 0.71 -1.05 13.23
C GLU A 63 1.19 0.16 12.40
N ILE A 64 0.25 0.87 11.77
CA ILE A 64 0.49 1.92 10.79
C ILE A 64 -0.25 3.19 11.20
N GLU A 65 0.49 4.28 11.30
CA GLU A 65 -0.12 5.57 11.58
C GLU A 65 -0.85 6.12 10.34
N PRO A 66 -2.00 6.81 10.52
CA PRO A 66 -2.77 7.39 9.41
C PRO A 66 -2.04 8.54 8.68
N THR A 67 -0.85 8.92 9.14
CA THR A 67 0.08 9.85 8.49
C THR A 67 0.90 9.19 7.39
N LEU A 68 0.89 7.86 7.26
CA LEU A 68 1.73 7.12 6.29
C LEU A 68 1.67 7.70 4.88
N VAL A 69 0.47 7.98 4.36
CA VAL A 69 0.29 8.50 2.99
C VAL A 69 0.86 9.90 2.83
N TRP A 70 1.00 10.68 3.90
CA TRP A 70 1.65 11.99 3.86
C TRP A 70 3.18 11.90 3.95
N GLU A 71 3.70 10.98 4.76
CA GLU A 71 5.14 10.77 4.93
C GLU A 71 5.76 10.01 3.73
N HIS A 72 4.97 9.09 3.16
CA HIS A 72 5.34 8.21 2.07
C HIS A 72 4.28 8.33 0.95
N PRO A 73 4.27 9.42 0.18
CA PRO A 73 3.16 9.72 -0.72
C PRO A 73 3.09 8.84 -1.98
N THR A 74 4.09 8.00 -2.22
CA THR A 74 4.20 7.16 -3.42
C THR A 74 4.15 5.69 -3.02
N VAL A 75 3.67 4.82 -3.92
CA VAL A 75 3.66 3.38 -3.66
C VAL A 75 5.07 2.84 -3.39
N ALA A 76 6.09 3.36 -4.08
CA ALA A 76 7.47 2.99 -3.82
C ALA A 76 7.91 3.33 -2.38
N ALA A 77 7.66 4.56 -1.94
CA ALA A 77 8.01 4.98 -0.59
C ALA A 77 7.26 4.17 0.49
N MET A 78 5.98 3.87 0.26
CA MET A 78 5.20 3.03 1.18
C MET A 78 5.72 1.58 1.21
N ALA A 79 6.05 1.02 0.05
CA ALA A 79 6.58 -0.35 -0.03
C ALA A 79 7.91 -0.49 0.72
N ASP A 80 8.81 0.49 0.58
CA ASP A 80 10.07 0.55 1.31
C ASP A 80 9.86 0.71 2.82
N HIS A 81 8.90 1.53 3.24
CA HIS A 81 8.54 1.66 4.65
C HIS A 81 8.04 0.32 5.23
N ILE A 82 7.05 -0.31 4.60
CA ILE A 82 6.46 -1.58 5.04
C ILE A 82 7.54 -2.68 5.08
N ARG A 83 8.41 -2.75 4.06
CA ARG A 83 9.58 -3.63 4.01
C ARG A 83 10.45 -3.47 5.25
N GLY A 84 10.83 -2.24 5.57
CA GLY A 84 11.68 -1.93 6.71
C GLY A 84 11.05 -2.41 8.02
N ARG A 85 9.76 -2.18 8.19
CA ARG A 85 8.98 -2.60 9.37
C ARG A 85 8.94 -4.13 9.50
N LEU A 86 8.67 -4.85 8.42
CA LEU A 86 8.66 -6.32 8.39
C LEU A 86 10.03 -6.95 8.66
N SER A 87 11.13 -6.27 8.32
CA SER A 87 12.48 -6.77 8.59
C SER A 87 12.93 -6.59 10.04
N THR A 88 12.24 -5.73 10.80
CA THR A 88 12.57 -5.38 12.19
C THR A 88 11.62 -6.03 13.20
N ALA A 89 10.51 -6.60 12.73
CA ALA A 89 9.55 -7.38 13.52
C ALA A 89 10.00 -8.84 13.67
#